data_AF-A0A937ZPZ1-F1
#
_entry.id   AF-A0A937ZPZ1-F1
#
_cell.length_a   1.000
_cell.length_b   1.000
_cell.length_c   1.000
_cell.angle_alpha   90.00
_cell.angle_beta   90.00
_cell.angle_gamma   90.00
#
_symmetry.space_group_name_H-M   'P 1'
#
loop_
_entity.id
_entity.type
_entity.pdbx_description
1 polymer ?
#
loop_
_entity_poly.entity_id
_entity_poly.type
_entity_poly.pdbx_seq_one_letter_code
_entity_poly.pdbx_strand_id
1 'polypeptide(L)'
;YPVSGEIREVLPPEQLVYTWIWGAAHGDEIIEERETLVTVELRAVGDMTELTLTHARMRSRDSAESHAGGWTSCFVCLDRLLAAYP
;
A
#
# COMPACT_ATOMS: atom_id res chain seq x y z
N TYR A 1 -0.77 -4.25 14.77
CA TYR A 1 0.28 -3.26 14.51
C TYR A 1 -0.38 -2.03 13.95
N PRO A 2 -0.28 -0.86 14.60
CA PRO A 2 -0.82 0.38 14.06
C PRO A 2 -0.03 0.80 12.82
N VAL A 3 -0.69 1.53 11.92
CA VAL A 3 -0.07 2.18 10.77
C VAL A 3 -0.49 3.64 10.80
N SER A 4 0.49 4.53 10.65
CA SER A 4 0.29 5.97 10.54
C SER A 4 0.91 6.49 9.23
N GLY A 5 0.54 7.70 8.82
CA GLY A 5 1.01 8.29 7.57
C GLY A 5 0.27 9.55 7.19
N GLU A 6 0.76 10.21 6.15
CA GLU A 6 0.21 11.47 5.63
C GLU A 6 -0.02 11.36 4.12
N ILE A 7 -1.12 11.95 3.64
CA ILE A 7 -1.33 12.12 2.20
C ILE A 7 -0.33 13.14 1.67
N ARG A 8 0.43 12.77 0.65
CA ARG A 8 1.42 13.63 -0.01
C ARG A 8 0.87 14.23 -1.29
N GLU A 9 0.11 13.46 -2.05
CA GLU A 9 -0.44 13.90 -3.33
C GLU A 9 -1.76 13.19 -3.63
N VAL A 10 -2.71 13.93 -4.22
CA VAL A 10 -3.96 13.39 -4.76
C VAL A 10 -4.18 14.00 -6.13
N LEU A 11 -4.14 13.17 -7.17
CA LEU A 11 -4.42 13.57 -8.54
C LEU A 11 -5.54 12.67 -9.09
N PRO A 12 -6.82 13.07 -8.95
CA PRO A 12 -7.93 12.26 -9.44
C PRO A 12 -8.00 12.24 -10.98
N PRO A 13 -8.30 11.09 -11.62
CA PRO A 13 -8.42 9.73 -11.06
C PRO A 13 -7.11 8.92 -11.10
N GLU A 14 -5.97 9.55 -11.42
CA GLU A 14 -4.76 8.89 -11.90
C GLU A 14 -3.80 8.44 -10.80
N GLN A 15 -3.68 9.19 -9.69
CA GLN A 15 -2.62 8.96 -8.72
C GLN A 15 -2.99 9.34 -7.28
N LEU A 16 -2.49 8.53 -6.34
CA LEU A 16 -2.48 8.80 -4.90
C LEU A 16 -1.11 8.46 -4.32
N VAL A 17 -0.49 9.42 -3.63
CA VAL A 17 0.80 9.23 -2.94
C VAL A 17 0.63 9.54 -1.46
N TYR A 18 1.10 8.64 -0.61
CA TYR A 18 1.05 8.82 0.84
C TYR A 18 2.22 8.13 1.55
N THR A 19 2.54 8.61 2.74
CA THR A 19 3.56 8.00 3.58
C THR A 19 3.00 6.88 4.42
N TRP A 20 3.88 5.99 4.84
CA TRP A 20 3.55 4.80 5.60
C TRP A 20 4.58 4.58 6.71
N ILE A 21 4.12 4.57 7.95
CA ILE A 21 4.92 4.30 9.14
C ILE A 21 4.29 3.10 9.83
N TRP A 22 5.03 2.00 9.88
CA TRP A 22 4.59 0.77 10.55
C TRP A 22 4.96 0.81 12.03
N GLY A 23 4.00 0.65 12.92
CA GLY A 23 4.25 0.50 14.35
C GLY A 23 4.43 -0.97 14.74
N ALA A 24 5.65 -1.38 15.07
CA ALA A 24 5.95 -2.73 15.54
C ALA A 24 5.82 -2.83 17.06
N ALA A 25 5.06 -3.79 17.55
CA ALA A 25 4.96 -4.06 18.99
C ALA A 25 6.25 -4.72 19.51
N HIS A 26 6.79 -4.16 20.59
CA HIS A 26 7.93 -4.69 21.34
C HIS A 26 7.54 -4.72 22.82
N GLY A 27 7.01 -5.87 23.28
CA GLY A 27 6.37 -5.97 24.59
C GLY A 27 5.10 -5.11 24.65
N ASP A 28 5.00 -4.24 25.65
CA ASP A 28 3.88 -3.30 25.81
C ASP A 28 4.08 -1.98 25.04
N GLU A 29 5.23 -1.80 24.38
CA GLU A 29 5.56 -0.59 23.63
C GLU A 29 5.32 -0.77 22.12
N ILE A 30 4.90 0.31 21.46
CA ILE A 30 4.88 0.40 20.00
C ILE A 30 6.08 1.22 19.55
N ILE A 31 6.94 0.62 18.73
CA ILE A 31 8.07 1.30 18.11
C ILE A 31 7.71 1.59 16.66
N GLU A 32 7.70 2.88 16.30
CA GLU A 32 7.52 3.29 14.93
C GLU A 32 8.76 2.97 14.10
N GLU A 33 8.55 2.33 12.96
CA GLU A 33 9.58 2.12 11.96
C GLU A 33 9.82 3.38 11.13
N ARG A 34 10.80 3.29 10.23
CA ARG A 34 11.10 4.37 9.29
C ARG A 34 9.91 4.65 8.37
N GLU A 35 9.67 5.93 8.09
CA GLU A 35 8.71 6.36 7.08
C GLU A 35 9.08 5.80 5.69
N THR A 36 8.09 5.14 5.09
CA THR A 36 8.10 4.58 3.74
C THR A 36 7.08 5.32 2.86
N LEU A 37 7.08 5.06 1.56
CA LEU A 37 6.22 5.77 0.61
C LEU A 37 5.41 4.78 -0.23
N VAL A 38 4.10 4.96 -0.25
CA VAL A 38 3.19 4.22 -1.12
C VAL A 38 2.72 5.15 -2.23
N THR A 39 2.85 4.68 -3.46
CA THR A 39 2.32 5.31 -4.66
C THR A 39 1.34 4.34 -5.31
N VAL A 40 0.12 4.80 -5.54
CA VAL A 40 -0.93 4.09 -6.28
C VAL A 40 -1.17 4.85 -7.57
N GLU A 41 -0.99 4.18 -8.69
CA GLU A 41 -1.21 4.70 -10.03
C GLU A 41 -2.34 3.91 -10.69
N LEU A 42 -3.31 4.63 -11.26
CA LEU A 42 -4.47 4.09 -11.96
C LEU A 42 -4.43 4.56 -13.40
N ARG A 43 -4.40 3.60 -14.33
CA ARG A 43 -4.36 3.87 -15.77
C ARG A 43 -5.54 3.23 -16.46
N ALA A 44 -6.28 4.00 -17.24
CA ALA A 44 -7.33 3.46 -18.08
C ALA A 44 -6.74 2.57 -19.19
N VAL A 45 -7.31 1.38 -19.38
CA VAL A 45 -6.95 0.40 -20.41
C VAL A 45 -8.23 -0.13 -21.06
N GLY A 46 -8.73 0.59 -22.06
CA GLY A 46 -10.05 0.31 -22.63
C GLY A 46 -11.13 0.50 -21.57
N ASP A 47 -11.97 -0.51 -21.37
CA ASP A 47 -13.01 -0.53 -20.34
C ASP A 47 -12.50 -1.02 -18.98
N MET A 48 -11.19 -1.27 -18.85
CA MET A 48 -10.54 -1.75 -17.63
C MET A 48 -9.65 -0.65 -17.02
N THR A 49 -9.24 -0.86 -15.77
CA THR A 49 -8.22 -0.03 -15.11
C THR A 49 -7.03 -0.92 -14.72
N GLU A 50 -5.83 -0.52 -15.12
CA GLU A 50 -4.59 -1.06 -14.60
C GLU A 50 -4.21 -0.30 -13.33
N LEU A 51 -4.01 -1.04 -12.23
CA LEU A 51 -3.53 -0.51 -10.96
C LEU A 51 -2.08 -0.94 -10.76
N THR A 52 -1.18 0.04 -10.58
CA THR A 52 0.20 -0.19 -10.14
C THR A 52 0.36 0.36 -8.73
N LEU A 53 0.82 -0.48 -7.80
CA LEU A 53 1.18 -0.07 -6.45
C LEU A 53 2.68 -0.24 -6.23
N THR A 54 3.35 0.86 -5.92
CA THR A 54 4.77 0.88 -5.55
C THR A 54 4.90 1.24 -4.08
N HIS A 55 5.47 0.34 -3.27
CA HIS A 55 5.81 0.60 -1.88
C HIS A 55 7.34 0.71 -1.73
N ALA A 56 7.84 1.94 -1.65
CA ALA A 56 9.26 2.27 -1.70
C ALA A 56 9.85 2.66 -0.34
N ARG A 57 11.17 2.83 -0.31
CA ARG A 57 11.97 3.26 0.86
C ARG A 57 12.04 2.24 2.00
N MET A 58 11.82 0.96 1.68
CA MET A 58 11.95 -0.16 2.60
C MET A 58 13.34 -0.20 3.27
N ARG A 59 13.36 -0.58 4.55
CA ARG A 59 14.59 -0.72 5.32
C ARG A 59 15.47 -1.89 4.85
N SER A 60 14.85 -2.98 4.41
CA SER A 60 15.52 -4.21 4.00
C SER A 60 14.73 -4.95 2.94
N ARG A 61 15.38 -5.92 2.27
CA ARG A 61 14.73 -6.81 1.31
C ARG A 61 13.63 -7.66 1.96
N ASP A 62 13.89 -8.22 3.14
CA ASP A 62 12.90 -9.03 3.86
C ASP A 62 11.64 -8.22 4.21
N SER A 63 11.82 -6.95 4.62
CA SER A 63 10.71 -6.02 4.84
C SER A 63 9.93 -5.77 3.54
N ALA A 64 10.62 -5.56 2.42
CA ALA A 64 9.99 -5.41 1.12
C ALA A 64 9.17 -6.65 0.70
N GLU A 65 9.72 -7.85 0.88
CA GLU A 65 9.05 -9.12 0.57
C GLU A 65 7.83 -9.35 1.47
N SER A 66 7.94 -9.06 2.76
CA SER A 66 6.81 -9.14 3.69
C SER A 66 5.68 -8.18 3.31
N HIS A 67 6.00 -6.93 2.95
CA HIS A 67 5.00 -5.96 2.50
C HIS A 67 4.39 -6.35 1.15
N ALA A 68 5.20 -6.90 0.23
CA ALA A 68 4.69 -7.42 -1.04
C ALA A 68 3.66 -8.53 -0.81
N GLY A 69 3.93 -9.48 0.08
CA GLY A 69 2.97 -10.52 0.46
C GLY A 69 1.67 -9.97 1.04
N GLY A 70 1.76 -8.96 1.92
CA GLY A 70 0.59 -8.26 2.47
C GLY A 70 -0.26 -7.58 1.40
N TRP A 71 0.37 -6.84 0.49
CA TRP A 71 -0.32 -6.20 -0.63
C TRP A 71 -0.94 -7.20 -1.60
N THR A 72 -0.24 -8.29 -1.92
CA THR A 72 -0.81 -9.37 -2.75
C THR A 72 -2.07 -9.95 -2.13
N SER A 73 -2.08 -10.19 -0.80
CA SER A 73 -3.29 -10.66 -0.12
C SER A 73 -4.42 -9.63 -0.18
N CYS A 74 -4.11 -8.34 -0.10
CA CYS A 74 -5.09 -7.27 -0.27
C CYS A 74 -5.70 -7.29 -1.68
N PHE A 75 -4.89 -7.45 -2.72
CA PHE A 75 -5.38 -7.54 -4.11
C PHE A 75 -6.26 -8.76 -4.35
N VAL A 76 -5.97 -9.91 -3.75
CA VAL A 76 -6.87 -11.09 -3.81
C VAL A 76 -8.25 -10.77 -3.20
N CYS A 77 -8.29 -9.99 -2.11
CA CYS A 77 -9.56 -9.53 -1.53
C CYS A 77 -10.27 -8.53 -2.43
N LEU A 78 -9.53 -7.59 -3.05
CA LEU A 78 -10.08 -6.61 -3.99
C LEU A 78 -10.69 -7.29 -5.21
N ASP A 79 -10.01 -8.29 -5.79
CA ASP A 79 -10.52 -9.06 -6.93
C ASP A 79 -11.87 -9.73 -6.61
N ARG A 80 -11.97 -10.33 -5.42
CA ARG A 80 -13.22 -10.95 -4.95
C ARG A 80 -14.33 -9.92 -4.76
N LEU A 81 -13.99 -8.74 -4.25
CA LEU A 81 -14.93 -7.64 -4.07
C LEU A 81 -15.45 -7.17 -5.43
N LEU A 82 -14.56 -6.88 -6.38
CA LEU A 82 -14.94 -6.41 -7.72
C LEU A 82 -15.75 -7.46 -8.48
N ALA A 83 -15.42 -8.75 -8.35
CA ALA A 83 -16.20 -9.82 -8.96
C ALA A 83 -17.63 -9.94 -8.40
N ALA A 84 -17.87 -9.49 -7.17
CA ALA A 84 -19.20 -9.46 -6.56
C ALA A 84 -20.06 -8.26 -7.03
N TYR A 85 -19.45 -7.26 -7.68
CA TYR A 85 -20.08 -6.04 -8.17
C TYR A 85 -19.71 -5.80 -9.66
N PRO A 86 -20.33 -6.55 -10.60
CA PRO A 86 -20.05 -6.43 -12.03
C PRO A 86 -20.59 -5.13 -12.65
#